data_AF-A0A971KHN3-F1
#
_entry.id   AF-A0A971KHN3-F1
#
_cell.length_a   1.000
_cell.length_b   1.000
_cell.length_c   1.000
_cell.angle_alpha   90.00
_cell.angle_beta   90.00
_cell.angle_gamma   90.00
#
_symmetry.space_group_name_H-M   'P 1'
#
loop_
_entity.id
_entity.type
_entity.pdbx_description
1 polymer ?
#
loop_
_entity_poly.entity_id
_entity_poly.type
_entity_poly.pdbx_seq_one_letter_code
_entity_poly.pdbx_strand_id
1 'polypeptide(L)'
;MYVYVDLHNRTRATFEKLLRVDARDYPEITIREVLLNSLVHRDYSYMTSTLIRIYDDRMEFVSVGGQVASISLEDVMLGHSVFRNPKLVNVFCRLKLI
;
A
#
# COMPACT_ATOMS: atom_id res chain seq x y z
N MET A 1 -5.66 -8.74 -7.82
CA MET A 1 -5.02 -7.43 -7.52
C MET A 1 -3.54 -7.61 -7.25
N TYR A 2 -3.13 -8.35 -6.22
CA TYR A 2 -1.71 -8.62 -5.91
C TYR A 2 -0.90 -9.18 -7.10
N VAL A 3 -1.36 -10.29 -7.70
CA VAL A 3 -0.70 -10.92 -8.86
C VAL A 3 -0.47 -9.94 -10.02
N TYR A 4 -1.40 -9.00 -10.24
CA TYR A 4 -1.25 -7.98 -11.28
C TYR A 4 -0.16 -6.96 -10.93
N VAL A 5 -0.11 -6.50 -9.69
CA VAL A 5 0.92 -5.56 -9.22
C VAL A 5 2.30 -6.22 -9.23
N ASP A 6 2.40 -7.48 -8.77
CA ASP A 6 3.66 -8.23 -8.76
C ASP A 6 4.18 -8.53 -10.18
N LEU A 7 3.28 -8.80 -11.13
CA LEU A 7 3.64 -8.97 -12.53
C LEU A 7 4.31 -7.72 -13.12
N HIS A 8 3.88 -6.54 -12.69
CA HIS A 8 4.41 -5.25 -13.14
C HIS A 8 5.50 -4.68 -12.21
N ASN A 9 5.84 -5.40 -11.13
CA ASN A 9 6.95 -5.07 -10.25
C ASN A 9 8.25 -5.56 -10.89
N ARG A 10 9.03 -4.66 -11.49
CA ARG A 10 10.22 -5.05 -12.25
C ARG A 10 11.27 -5.65 -11.32
N THR A 11 12.07 -6.55 -11.88
CA THR A 11 13.28 -7.06 -11.23
C THR A 11 14.46 -6.33 -11.83
N ARG A 12 15.19 -5.57 -11.01
CA ARG A 12 16.39 -4.86 -11.40
C ARG A 12 17.61 -5.68 -10.98
N ALA A 13 18.55 -5.82 -11.91
CA ALA A 13 19.84 -6.43 -11.66
C ALA A 13 20.83 -5.34 -11.21
N THR A 14 21.44 -5.51 -10.04
CA THR A 14 22.58 -4.72 -9.57
C THR A 14 23.82 -5.62 -9.46
N PHE A 15 25.01 -5.04 -9.49
CA PHE A 15 26.25 -5.77 -9.34
C PHE A 15 26.96 -5.31 -8.07
N GLU A 16 27.07 -6.21 -7.10
CA GLU A 16 27.87 -6.00 -5.90
C GLU A 16 29.23 -6.70 -6.08
N LYS A 17 30.26 -5.91 -6.40
CA LYS A 17 31.61 -6.39 -6.75
C LYS A 17 31.58 -7.35 -7.96
N LEU A 18 31.65 -8.65 -7.70
CA LEU A 18 31.68 -9.72 -8.71
C LEU A 18 30.37 -10.52 -8.74
N LEU A 19 29.39 -10.18 -7.90
CA LEU A 19 28.12 -10.89 -7.79
C LEU A 19 26.99 -10.04 -8.37
N ARG A 20 26.19 -10.67 -9.25
CA ARG A 20 24.93 -10.11 -9.70
C ARG A 20 23.86 -10.38 -8.64
N VAL A 21 23.18 -9.32 -8.21
CA VAL A 21 22.06 -9.36 -7.28
C VAL A 21 20.82 -8.88 -8.01
N ASP A 22 19.84 -9.77 -8.18
CA ASP A 22 18.54 -9.41 -8.76
C ASP A 22 17.57 -9.09 -7.62
N ALA A 23 17.03 -7.88 -7.61
CA ALA A 23 16.08 -7.41 -6.61
C ALA A 23 14.81 -6.85 -7.27
N ARG A 24 13.65 -7.05 -6.64
CA ARG A 24 12.41 -6.38 -7.07
C ARG A 24 12.48 -4.90 -6.75
N ASP A 25 11.89 -4.06 -7.59
CA ASP A 25 11.80 -2.61 -7.36
C ASP A 25 11.07 -2.29 -6.04
N TYR A 26 10.01 -3.05 -5.73
CA TYR A 26 9.31 -2.98 -4.46
C TYR A 26 9.30 -4.35 -3.76
N PRO A 27 9.64 -4.43 -2.46
CA PRO A 27 9.47 -5.65 -1.68
C PRO A 27 7.99 -6.07 -1.62
N GLU A 28 7.75 -7.38 -1.54
CA GLU A 28 6.40 -7.95 -1.39
C GLU A 28 5.66 -7.36 -0.18
N ILE A 29 6.38 -7.18 0.95
CA ILE A 29 5.83 -6.58 2.17
C ILE A 29 5.30 -5.17 1.89
N THR A 30 6.04 -4.36 1.15
CA THR A 30 5.64 -2.98 0.80
C THR A 30 4.35 -2.98 -0.03
N ILE A 31 4.27 -3.84 -1.05
CA ILE A 31 3.07 -3.96 -1.89
C ILE A 31 1.89 -4.43 -1.04
N ARG A 32 2.10 -5.41 -0.15
CA ARG A 32 1.07 -5.92 0.74
C ARG A 32 0.52 -4.81 1.65
N GLU A 33 1.38 -4.09 2.35
CA GLU A 33 0.97 -3.00 3.25
C GLU A 33 0.21 -1.90 2.51
N VAL A 34 0.68 -1.49 1.33
CA VAL A 34 0.01 -0.45 0.54
C VAL A 34 -1.38 -0.90 0.06
N LEU A 35 -1.50 -2.15 -0.39
CA LEU A 35 -2.80 -2.73 -0.76
C LEU A 35 -3.75 -2.78 0.43
N LEU A 36 -3.28 -3.25 1.59
CA LEU A 36 -4.07 -3.32 2.82
C LEU A 36 -4.54 -1.95 3.27
N ASN A 37 -3.64 -0.97 3.33
CA ASN A 37 -3.96 0.41 3.68
C ASN A 37 -5.00 1.00 2.73
N SER A 38 -4.88 0.73 1.43
CA SER A 38 -5.86 1.19 0.44
C SER A 38 -7.25 0.59 0.60
N LEU A 39 -7.37 -0.61 1.20
CA LEU A 39 -8.63 -1.28 1.48
C LEU A 39 -9.22 -0.84 2.83
N VAL A 40 -8.37 -0.66 3.83
CA VAL A 40 -8.77 -0.38 5.22
C VAL A 40 -9.22 1.06 5.39
N HIS A 41 -8.50 1.99 4.76
CA HIS A 41 -8.78 3.42 4.85
C HIS A 41 -9.74 3.95 3.78
N ARG A 42 -10.22 3.09 2.88
CA ARG A 42 -11.22 3.45 1.87
C ARG A 42 -12.53 3.86 2.51
N ASP A 43 -13.16 4.89 1.93
CA ASP A 43 -14.53 5.25 2.24
C ASP A 43 -15.51 4.40 1.42
N TYR A 44 -16.11 3.42 2.07
CA TYR A 44 -17.08 2.51 1.46
C TYR A 44 -18.46 3.14 1.25
N SER A 45 -18.68 4.38 1.69
CA SER A 45 -19.90 5.13 1.40
C SER A 45 -19.97 5.56 -0.07
N TYR A 46 -18.82 5.62 -0.76
CA TYR A 46 -18.72 5.97 -2.17
C TYR A 46 -18.54 4.73 -3.05
N MET A 47 -19.29 4.68 -4.14
CA MET A 47 -19.23 3.62 -5.17
C MET A 47 -18.05 3.80 -6.14
N THR A 48 -16.91 4.35 -5.70
CA THR A 48 -15.70 4.50 -6.52
C THR A 48 -14.67 3.43 -6.21
N SER A 49 -14.14 2.79 -7.24
CA SER A 49 -13.03 1.83 -7.14
C SER A 49 -11.71 2.48 -6.71
N THR A 50 -10.87 1.74 -5.98
CA THR A 50 -9.46 2.11 -5.78
C THR A 50 -8.73 2.01 -7.12
N LEU A 51 -8.03 3.08 -7.51
CA LEU A 51 -7.27 3.14 -8.75
C LEU A 51 -5.79 2.86 -8.47
N ILE A 52 -5.21 1.93 -9.20
CA ILE A 52 -3.78 1.60 -9.15
C ILE A 52 -3.18 2.00 -10.49
N ARG A 53 -2.20 2.91 -10.48
CA ARG A 53 -1.43 3.30 -11.67
C ARG A 53 0.00 2.85 -11.50
N ILE A 54 0.55 2.20 -12.52
CA ILE A 54 1.91 1.68 -12.52
C ILE A 54 2.65 2.40 -13.64
N TYR A 55 3.69 3.14 -13.27
CA TYR A 55 4.59 3.84 -14.16
C TYR A 55 5.96 3.16 -14.15
N ASP A 56 6.85 3.64 -15.01
CA ASP A 56 8.21 3.10 -15.10
C ASP A 56 9.06 3.38 -13.86
N ASP A 57 8.75 4.47 -13.14
CA ASP A 57 9.49 5.01 -12.01
C ASP A 57 8.74 4.91 -10.68
N ARG A 58 7.43 4.67 -10.70
CA ARG A 58 6.60 4.65 -9.47
C ARG A 58 5.29 3.87 -9.62
N MET A 59 4.71 3.49 -8.48
CA MET A 59 3.33 3.01 -8.37
C MET A 59 2.48 3.99 -7.55
N GLU A 60 1.31 4.37 -8.06
CA GLU A 60 0.36 5.24 -7.37
C GLU A 60 -0.89 4.45 -7.00
N PHE A 61 -1.27 4.51 -5.72
CA PHE A 61 -2.48 3.90 -5.19
C PHE A 61 -3.42 5.02 -4.74
N VAL A 62 -4.50 5.21 -5.48
CA VAL A 62 -5.49 6.27 -5.22
C VAL A 62 -6.77 5.61 -4.71
N SER A 63 -7.04 5.77 -3.42
CA SER A 63 -8.29 5.34 -2.80
C SER A 63 -9.18 6.55 -2.50
N VAL A 64 -10.50 6.40 -2.66
CA VAL A 64 -11.46 7.45 -2.32
C VAL A 64 -11.70 7.45 -0.81
N GLY A 65 -11.65 8.65 -0.24
CA GLY A 65 -11.92 8.90 1.16
C GLY A 65 -11.44 10.26 1.62
N GLY A 66 -10.44 10.86 0.96
CA GLY A 66 -9.83 12.09 1.47
C GLY A 66 -9.16 11.89 2.83
N GLN A 67 -8.41 12.87 3.28
CA GLN A 67 -7.81 12.84 4.60
C GLN A 67 -8.95 12.87 5.64
N VAL A 68 -8.99 11.90 6.56
CA VAL A 68 -9.87 12.01 7.73
C VAL A 68 -9.48 13.32 8.40
N ALA A 69 -10.43 14.25 8.53
CA ALA A 69 -10.22 15.69 8.71
C ALA A 69 -9.56 16.13 10.04
N SER A 70 -8.75 15.28 10.67
CA SER A 70 -8.24 15.50 12.02
C SER A 70 -6.84 14.92 12.28
N ILE A 71 -6.07 14.57 11.24
CA ILE A 71 -4.70 14.06 11.39
C ILE A 71 -3.78 14.73 10.37
N SER A 72 -2.68 15.31 10.85
CA SER A 72 -1.61 15.80 9.97
C SER A 72 -0.88 14.63 9.31
N LEU A 73 -0.21 14.85 8.16
CA LEU A 73 0.64 13.80 7.56
C LEU A 73 1.77 13.35 8.51
N GLU A 74 2.24 14.27 9.36
CA GLU A 74 3.27 14.03 10.36
C GLU A 74 2.79 13.02 11.42
N ASP A 75 1.55 13.16 11.90
CA ASP A 75 0.94 12.23 12.85
C ASP A 75 0.77 10.83 12.24
N VAL A 76 0.44 10.74 10.95
CA VAL A 76 0.37 9.45 10.23
C VAL A 76 1.73 8.78 10.15
N MET A 77 2.80 9.54 9.89
CA MET A 77 4.17 9.02 9.87
C MET A 77 4.67 8.61 11.25
N LEU A 78 4.17 9.25 12.31
CA LEU A 78 4.43 8.90 13.71
C LEU A 78 3.65 7.65 14.18
N GLY A 79 2.79 7.06 13.32
CA GLY A 79 2.01 5.87 13.64
C GLY A 79 0.66 6.15 14.27
N HIS A 80 0.23 7.42 14.35
CA HIS A 80 -1.12 7.77 14.77
C HIS A 80 -2.10 7.58 13.61
N SER A 81 -2.76 6.42 13.59
CA SER A 81 -3.77 6.09 12.58
C SER A 81 -5.17 6.21 13.15
N VAL A 82 -5.98 7.16 12.65
CA VAL A 82 -7.42 7.21 12.94
C VAL A 82 -8.13 6.33 11.93
N PHE A 83 -8.82 5.33 12.46
CA PHE A 83 -9.48 4.31 11.67
C PHE A 83 -10.89 4.75 11.26
N ARG A 84 -11.10 4.98 9.96
CA ARG A 84 -12.44 5.26 9.40
C ARG A 84 -13.37 4.04 9.53
N ASN A 85 -12.81 2.83 9.43
CA ASN A 85 -13.56 1.58 9.49
C ASN A 85 -13.07 0.70 10.65
N PRO A 86 -13.41 1.01 11.92
CA PRO A 86 -12.85 0.32 13.09
C PRO A 86 -13.18 -1.18 13.13
N LYS A 87 -14.35 -1.60 12.62
CA LYS A 87 -14.70 -3.02 12.50
C LYS A 87 -13.79 -3.76 11.51
N LEU A 88 -13.48 -3.12 10.39
CA LEU A 88 -12.65 -3.69 9.34
C LEU A 88 -11.21 -3.79 9.85
N VAL A 89 -10.69 -2.73 10.46
CA VAL A 89 -9.37 -2.74 11.13
C VAL A 89 -9.27 -3.86 12.16
N ASN A 90 -10.28 -4.04 13.02
CA ASN A 90 -10.27 -5.09 14.03
C ASN A 90 -10.18 -6.50 13.40
N VAL A 91 -10.86 -6.74 12.28
CA VAL A 91 -10.72 -8.00 11.54
C VAL A 91 -9.29 -8.17 11.03
N PHE A 92 -8.70 -7.14 10.43
CA PHE A 92 -7.35 -7.22 9.87
C PHE A 92 -6.27 -7.37 10.97
N CYS A 93 -6.41 -6.68 12.11
CA CYS A 93 -5.53 -6.89 13.27
C CYS A 93 -5.65 -8.30 13.84
N ARG A 94 -6.87 -8.87 13.91
CA ARG A 94 -7.07 -10.27 14.34
C ARG A 94 -6.45 -11.27 13.37
N LEU A 95 -6.46 -10.94 12.08
CA LEU A 95 -5.79 -11.72 11.04
C LEU A 95 -4.27 -11.50 10.99
N LYS A 96 -3.71 -10.64 11.86
CA LYS A 96 -2.28 -10.26 11.90
C LYS A 96 -1.78 -9.71 10.56
N LEU A 97 -2.66 -9.02 9.83
CA LEU A 97 -2.34 -8.39 8.56
C LEU A 97 -1.86 -6.96 8.72
N ILE A 98 -2.13 -6.32 9.87
CA ILE A 98 -1.80 -4.93 10.23
C ILE A 98 -1.58 -4.87 11.74
#